data_AF-A0A0B2P8C8-F1
#
_entry.id   AF-A0A0B2P8C8-F1
#
_cell.length_a   1.000
_cell.length_b   1.000
_cell.length_c   1.000
_cell.angle_alpha   90.00
_cell.angle_beta   90.00
_cell.angle_gamma   90.00
#
_symmetry.space_group_name_H-M   'P 1'
#
loop_
_entity.id
_entity.type
_entity.pdbx_description
1 polymer ?
#
loop_
_entity_poly.entity_id
_entity_poly.type
_entity_poly.pdbx_seq_one_letter_code
_entity_poly.pdbx_strand_id
1 'polypeptide(L)' 'DFRPIFLVGCMYKIVAKILEKRLQKVLHEVIDYRQNAFLGGRNLLRSEMITNEVDDEAKQKKKRCLV' A
#
# COMPACT_ATOMS: atom_id res chain seq x y z
N ASP A 1 -24.61 4.36 0.17
CA ASP A 1 -24.05 4.86 1.45
C ASP A 1 -23.10 6.02 1.25
N PHE A 2 -23.30 7.11 1.99
CA PHE A 2 -22.42 8.27 1.96
C PHE A 2 -21.16 8.01 2.80
N ARG A 3 -19.98 8.30 2.25
CA ARG A 3 -18.70 8.18 2.97
C ARG A 3 -18.13 9.59 3.18
N PRO A 4 -18.37 10.23 4.34
CA PRO A 4 -17.91 11.60 4.59
C PRO A 4 -16.38 11.66 4.59
N ILE A 5 -15.83 12.67 3.93
CA ILE A 5 -14.40 13.00 4.01
C ILE A 5 -14.23 14.09 5.07
N PHE A 6 -13.48 13.79 6.13
CA PHE A 6 -13.18 14.76 7.17
C PHE A 6 -12.18 15.80 6.67
N LEU A 7 -12.66 17.01 6.38
CA LEU A 7 -11.80 18.14 6.07
C LEU A 7 -11.26 18.74 7.38
N VAL A 8 -10.16 18.19 7.88
CA VAL A 8 -9.50 18.74 9.09
C VAL A 8 -8.85 20.09 8.77
N GLY A 9 -8.84 21.02 9.74
CA GLY A 9 -8.23 22.34 9.61
C GLY A 9 -6.74 22.31 9.20
N CYS A 10 -6.27 23.42 8.62
CA CYS A 10 -4.92 23.52 8.05
C CYS A 10 -3.79 23.14 9.03
N MET A 11 -3.91 23.53 10.31
CA MET A 11 -2.92 23.23 11.34
C MET A 11 -2.72 21.73 11.55
N TYR A 12 -3.82 20.96 11.61
CA TYR A 12 -3.74 19.51 11.76
C TYR A 12 -3.07 18.86 10.55
N LYS A 13 -3.38 19.34 9.33
CA LYS A 13 -2.73 18.85 8.11
C LYS A 13 -1.21 19.10 8.13
N ILE A 14 -0.76 20.25 8.65
CA ILE A 14 0.67 20.57 8.77
C ILE A 14 1.35 19.60 9.76
N VAL A 15 0.78 19.43 10.95
CA VAL A 15 1.33 18.51 11.96
C VAL A 15 1.37 17.07 11.43
N ALA A 16 0.29 16.61 10.78
CA ALA A 16 0.23 15.30 10.16
C ALA A 16 1.31 15.13 9.08
N LYS A 17 1.56 16.16 8.27
CA LYS A 17 2.59 16.10 7.22
C LYS A 17 4.01 16.02 7.78
N ILE A 18 4.28 16.73 8.87
CA ILE A 18 5.57 16.63 9.57
C ILE A 18 5.76 15.22 10.14
N LEU A 19 4.71 14.65 10.75
CA LEU A 19 4.75 13.30 11.31
C LEU A 19 4.96 12.24 10.21
N GLU A 20 4.24 12.34 9.10
CA GLU A 20 4.41 11.48 7.91
C GLU A 20 5.88 11.45 7.48
N LYS A 21 6.53 12.61 7.37
CA LYS A 21 7.94 12.70 6.95
C LYS A 21 8.92 12.08 7.93
N ARG A 22 8.62 12.11 9.23
CA ARG A 22 9.44 11.44 10.25
C ARG A 22 9.26 9.92 10.21
N LEU A 23 8.01 9.45 10.11
CA LEU A 23 7.69 8.03 10.06
C LEU A 23 8.15 7.37 8.76
N GLN A 24 8.12 8.10 7.64
CA GLN A 24 8.63 7.59 6.36
C GLN A 24 10.07 7.07 6.46
N LYS A 25 10.90 7.65 7.34
CA LYS A 25 12.28 7.23 7.54
C LYS A 25 12.43 5.89 8.24
N VAL A 26 11.43 5.41 8.98
CA VAL A 26 11.49 4.13 9.71
C VAL A 26 10.55 3.07 9.13
N LEU A 27 9.54 3.50 8.36
CA LEU A 27 8.56 2.59 7.75
C LEU A 27 9.18 1.50 6.88
N HIS A 28 10.31 1.79 6.24
CA HIS A 28 10.99 0.85 5.34
C HIS A 28 11.58 -0.37 6.06
N GLU A 29 11.90 -0.26 7.35
CA GLU A 29 12.40 -1.37 8.19
C GLU A 29 11.26 -2.16 8.82
N VAL A 30 10.11 -1.52 9.04
CA VAL A 30 8.95 -2.12 9.74
C VAL A 30 7.98 -2.80 8.78
N ILE A 31 7.86 -2.32 7.54
CA ILE A 31 6.86 -2.81 6.58
C ILE A 31 7.45 -3.88 5.66
N ASP A 32 6.73 -5.00 5.56
CA ASP A 32 7.02 -6.10 4.65
C ASP A 32 7.14 -5.62 3.19
N TYR A 33 8.01 -6.27 2.42
CA TYR A 33 8.22 -6.01 1.00
C TYR A 33 6.92 -6.15 0.18
N ARG A 34 6.01 -7.02 0.61
CA ARG A 34 4.73 -7.27 -0.10
C ARG A 34 3.73 -6.11 0.01
N GLN A 35 3.91 -5.21 0.97
CA GLN A 35 3.01 -4.07 1.16
C GLN A 35 3.46 -2.90 0.27
N ASN A 36 2.71 -2.68 -0.81
CA ASN A 36 3.02 -1.66 -1.82
C ASN A 36 2.22 -0.37 -1.69
N ALA A 37 1.17 -0.34 -0.87
CA ALA A 37 0.32 0.85 -0.71
C ALA A 37 0.96 1.90 0.22
N PHE A 38 0.73 3.18 -0.08
CA PHE A 38 1.10 4.34 0.74
C PHE A 38 2.60 4.52 1.04
N LEU A 39 3.47 3.87 0.26
CA LEU A 39 4.94 3.97 0.39
C LEU A 39 5.53 4.66 -0.84
N GLY A 40 6.38 5.65 -0.61
CA GLY A 40 7.08 6.35 -1.68
C GLY A 40 7.96 5.37 -2.49
N GLY A 41 7.84 5.40 -3.82
CA GLY A 41 8.59 4.51 -4.71
C GLY A 41 8.01 3.09 -4.85
N ARG A 42 6.92 2.76 -4.14
CA ARG A 42 6.16 1.52 -4.36
C ARG A 42 4.83 1.86 -5.04
N ASN A 43 4.49 1.12 -6.10
CA ASN A 43 3.29 1.36 -6.90
C ASN A 43 2.26 0.27 -6.65
N LEU A 44 1.01 0.65 -6.41
CA LEU A 44 -0.11 -0.29 -6.22
C LEU A 44 -0.31 -1.22 -7.43
N LEU A 45 -0.16 -0.67 -8.64
CA LEU A 45 -0.23 -1.44 -9.89
C LEU A 45 0.80 -2.57 -9.95
N ARG A 46 1.97 -2.40 -9.30
CA ARG A 46 3.00 -3.43 -9.27
C ARG A 46 2.57 -4.63 -8.42
N SER A 47 1.89 -4.40 -7.29
CA SER A 47 1.30 -5.52 -6.51
C SER A 47 0.26 -6.28 -7.32
N GLU A 48 -0.63 -5.58 -8.02
CA GLU A 48 -1.70 -6.19 -8.80
C GLU A 48 -1.15 -7.04 -9.94
N MET A 49 -0.11 -6.54 -10.64
CA MET A 49 0.57 -7.29 -11.69
C MET A 49 1.22 -8.57 -11.15
N ILE A 50 1.91 -8.50 -10.00
CA ILE A 50 2.52 -9.67 -9.36
C ILE A 50 1.44 -10.70 -8.99
N THR A 51 0.30 -10.25 -8.45
CA THR A 51 -0.80 -11.16 -8.11
C THR A 51 -1.37 -11.86 -9.35
N ASN A 52 -1.52 -11.13 -10.46
CA ASN A 52 -2.00 -11.71 -11.72
C ASN A 52 -1.03 -12.76 -12.28
N GLU A 53 0.27 -12.48 -12.28
CA GLU A 53 1.29 -13.44 -12.74
C GLU A 53 1.27 -14.71 -11.88
N VAL A 54 1.16 -14.57 -10.56
CA VAL A 54 1.08 -15.71 -9.63
C VAL A 54 -0.18 -16.54 -9.84
N ASP A 55 -1.33 -15.90 -10.10
CA ASP A 55 -2.58 -16.59 -10.40
C ASP A 55 -2.52 -17.36 -11.74
N ASP A 56 -1.95 -16.73 -12.77
CA ASP A 56 -1.75 -17.36 -14.08
C ASP A 56 -0.79 -18.55 -14.00
N GLU A 57 0.30 -18.44 -13.23
CA GLU A 57 1.21 -19.56 -12.96
C GLU A 57 0.51 -20.71 -12.21
N ALA A 58 -0.33 -20.40 -11.23
CA ALA A 58 -1.04 -21.40 -10.45
C ALA A 58 -2.07 -22.16 -11.29
N LYS A 59 -2.79 -21.44 -12.15
CA LYS A 59 -3.69 -22.02 -13.16
C LYS A 59 -2.94 -22.96 -14.10
N GLN A 60 -1.78 -22.53 -14.61
CA GLN A 60 -0.95 -23.36 -15.50
C GLN A 60 -0.47 -24.64 -14.80
N LYS A 61 -0.11 -24.53 -13.51
CA LYS A 61 0.37 -25.67 -12.69
C LYS A 61 -0.77 -26.52 -12.09
N LYS A 62 -2.04 -26.21 -12.36
CA LYS A 62 -3.24 -26.84 -11.74
C LYS A 62 -3.16 -26.92 -10.21
N LYS A 63 -2.52 -25.94 -9.57
CA LYS A 63 -2.42 -25.85 -8.12
C LYS A 63 -3.43 -24.83 -7.60
N ARG A 64 -4.05 -25.11 -6.45
CA ARG A 64 -4.87 -24.11 -5.76
C ARG A 64 -3.95 -22.99 -5.26
N CYS A 65 -4.17 -21.77 -5.75
CA CYS A 65 -3.61 -20.56 -5.16
C CYS A 65 -4.67 -19.94 -4.24
N LEU A 66 -4.28 -19.60 -3.01
CA LEU A 66 -5.06 -18.73 -2.14
C LEU A 66 -4.51 -17.32 -2.38
N VAL A 67 -5.30 -16.49 -3.05
CA VAL A 67 -5.05 -15.04 -3.14
C VAL A 67 -5.57 -14.39 -1.87
#